data_AF-A0A5J4PCE8-F1
#
_entry.id   AF-A0A5J4PCE8-F1
#
_cell.length_a   1.000
_cell.length_b   1.000
_cell.length_c   1.000
_cell.angle_alpha   90.00
_cell.angle_beta   90.00
_cell.angle_gamma   90.00
#
_symmetry.space_group_name_H-M   'P 1'
#
loop_
_entity.id
_entity.type
_entity.pdbx_description
1 polymer ?
#
loop_
_entity_poly.entity_id
_entity_poly.type
_entity_poly.pdbx_seq_one_letter_code
_entity_poly.pdbx_strand_id
1 'polypeptide(L)' 'YKLTSGNLIPHYKPQGKMLYFEKEELEAWLRQNPVKTQMQITKEAQQYVMSNKPLKK' A
#
# COMPACT_ATOMS: atom_id res chain seq x y z
N TYR A 1 3.74 -13.71 10.46
CA TYR A 1 3.74 -12.91 11.70
C TYR A 1 4.14 -11.44 11.51
N LYS A 2 5.10 -11.07 10.66
CA LYS A 2 5.59 -9.68 10.52
C LYS A 2 4.49 -8.61 10.39
N LEU A 3 3.45 -8.88 9.60
CA LEU A 3 2.37 -7.91 9.36
C LEU A 3 1.36 -7.82 10.52
N THR A 4 1.04 -8.95 11.15
CA THR A 4 0.06 -9.00 12.25
C THR A 4 0.68 -8.52 13.56
N SER A 5 1.92 -8.92 13.88
CA SER A 5 2.63 -8.44 15.06
C SER A 5 3.01 -6.96 14.98
N GLY A 6 3.14 -6.42 13.77
CA GLY A 6 3.42 -5.01 13.51
C GLY A 6 2.17 -4.14 13.32
N ASN A 7 0.96 -4.69 13.46
CA ASN A 7 -0.30 -3.99 13.18
C ASN A 7 -0.37 -3.36 11.77
N LEU A 8 0.29 -4.00 10.80
CA LEU A 8 0.38 -3.53 9.40
C LEU A 8 -0.70 -4.11 8.50
N ILE A 9 -1.40 -5.15 8.95
CA ILE A 9 -2.55 -5.76 8.27
C ILE A 9 -3.76 -5.73 9.21
N PRO A 10 -4.95 -5.36 8.71
CA PRO A 10 -6.17 -5.39 9.50
C PRO A 10 -6.45 -6.81 10.01
N HIS A 11 -6.65 -6.96 11.30
CA HIS A 11 -6.96 -8.23 11.94
C HIS A 11 -7.62 -8.03 13.30
N TYR A 12 -8.36 -9.02 13.75
CA TYR A 12 -9.03 -9.06 15.03
C TYR A 12 -8.48 -10.19 15.89
N LYS A 13 -8.37 -9.97 17.20
CA LYS A 13 -7.76 -10.94 18.13
C LYS A 13 -8.42 -10.94 19.52
N PRO A 14 -9.74 -11.22 19.62
CA PRO A 14 -10.51 -11.06 20.87
C PRO A 14 -10.02 -11.94 22.03
N GLN A 15 -9.43 -13.11 21.75
CA GLN A 15 -8.96 -14.07 22.76
C GLN A 15 -7.45 -14.35 22.70
N GLY A 16 -6.67 -13.54 21.96
CA GLY A 16 -5.20 -13.62 21.99
C GLY A 16 -4.55 -14.87 21.35
N LYS A 17 -5.30 -15.92 21.00
CA LYS A 17 -4.80 -17.14 20.35
C LYS A 17 -5.07 -17.19 18.85
N MET A 18 -6.27 -16.77 18.45
CA MET A 18 -6.73 -16.81 17.06
C MET A 18 -6.78 -15.40 16.47
N LEU A 19 -6.45 -15.31 15.18
CA LEU A 19 -6.56 -14.12 14.36
C LEU A 19 -7.75 -14.28 13.43
N TYR A 20 -8.56 -13.24 13.35
CA TYR A 20 -9.72 -13.16 12.45
C TYR A 20 -9.51 -12.01 11.48
N PHE A 21 -10.04 -12.15 10.29
CA PHE A 21 -9.95 -11.15 9.24
C PHE A 21 -11.35 -10.89 8.70
N GLU A 22 -11.73 -9.62 8.61
CA GLU A 22 -12.93 -9.23 7.89
C GLU A 22 -12.60 -9.20 6.40
N LYS A 23 -13.45 -9.81 5.57
CA LYS A 23 -13.13 -10.03 4.16
C LYS A 23 -13.00 -8.72 3.40
N GLU A 24 -13.96 -7.81 3.61
CA GLU A 24 -14.01 -6.53 2.92
C GLU A 24 -12.81 -5.64 3.26
N GLU A 25 -12.44 -5.60 4.55
CA GLU A 25 -11.31 -4.83 5.04
C GLU A 25 -9.97 -5.38 4.52
N LEU A 26 -9.83 -6.71 4.49
CA LEU A 26 -8.66 -7.37 3.93
C LEU A 26 -8.53 -7.10 2.42
N GLU A 27 -9.63 -7.22 1.66
CA GLU A 27 -9.65 -6.94 0.23
C GLU A 27 -9.35 -5.47 -0.09
N ALA A 28 -9.84 -4.55 0.72
CA ALA A 28 -9.52 -3.14 0.61
C ALA A 28 -8.02 -2.90 0.87
N TRP A 29 -7.48 -3.49 1.93
CA TRP A 29 -6.06 -3.41 2.28
C TRP A 29 -5.15 -3.97 1.16
N LEU A 30 -5.52 -5.12 0.57
CA LEU A 30 -4.80 -5.71 -0.56
C LEU A 30 -4.74 -4.79 -1.78
N ARG A 31 -5.74 -3.90 -1.96
CA ARG A 31 -5.80 -2.94 -3.06
C ARG A 31 -5.06 -1.62 -2.80
N GLN A 32 -4.57 -1.37 -1.58
CA GLN A 32 -3.98 -0.07 -1.21
C GLN A 32 -2.65 0.25 -1.89
N ASN A 33 -1.85 -0.75 -2.25
CA ASN A 33 -0.52 -0.55 -2.83
C ASN A 33 -0.49 -1.03 -4.29
N PRO A 34 -1.13 -0.30 -5.23
CA PRO A 34 -1.02 -0.64 -6.63
C PRO A 34 0.43 -0.45 -7.09
N VAL A 35 1.01 -1.52 -7.64
CA VAL A 35 2.33 -1.44 -8.26
C VAL A 35 2.15 -0.74 -9.61
N LYS A 36 2.70 0.47 -9.73
CA LYS A 36 2.69 1.20 -11.00
C LYS A 36 3.44 0.38 -12.05
N THR A 37 2.87 0.31 -13.25
CA THR A 37 3.55 -0.36 -14.36
C THR A 37 4.72 0.49 -14.87
N GLN A 38 5.69 -0.13 -15.54
CA GLN A 38 6.83 0.59 -16.09
C GLN A 38 6.40 1.74 -17.00
N MET A 39 5.34 1.55 -17.80
CA MET A 39 4.77 2.60 -18.65
C MET A 39 4.25 3.80 -17.86
N GLN A 40 3.53 3.55 -16.76
CA GLN A 40 3.00 4.61 -15.90
C GLN A 40 4.13 5.38 -15.24
N ILE A 41 5.16 4.69 -14.76
CA ILE A 41 6.36 5.29 -14.18
C ILE A 41 7.06 6.17 -15.22
N THR A 42 7.28 5.66 -16.44
CA THR A 42 7.92 6.43 -17.53
C THR A 42 7.10 7.66 -17.88
N LYS A 43 5.78 7.54 -18.01
CA LYS A 43 4.88 8.66 -18.32
C LYS A 43 4.92 9.74 -17.23
N GLU A 44 4.89 9.32 -15.96
CA GLU A 44 4.97 10.24 -14.82
C GLU A 44 6.33 10.95 -14.77
N ALA A 45 7.43 10.23 -15.04
CA ALA A 45 8.76 10.82 -15.12
C ALA A 45 8.86 11.85 -16.27
N GLN A 46 8.31 11.54 -17.44
CA GLN A 46 8.24 12.48 -18.57
C GLN A 46 7.44 13.74 -18.21
N GLN A 47 6.26 13.57 -17.60
CA GLN A 47 5.43 14.69 -17.16
C GLN A 47 6.14 15.53 -16.08
N TYR A 48 6.88 14.89 -15.18
CA TYR A 48 7.67 15.58 -14.16
C TYR A 48 8.76 16.45 -14.78
N VAL A 49 9.54 15.92 -15.72
CA VAL A 49 10.58 16.68 -16.45
C VAL A 49 9.97 17.87 -17.20
N MET A 50 8.82 17.67 -17.85
CA MET A 50 8.13 18.74 -18.59
C MET A 50 7.55 19.85 -17.69
N SER A 51 7.27 19.55 -16.42
CA SER A 51 6.60 20.49 -15.50
C SER A 51 7.56 21.39 -14.69
N ASN A 52 8.87 21.36 -14.97
CA ASN A 52 9.89 22.26 -14.42
C ASN A 52 9.86 22.44 -12.88
N LYS A 53 9.39 21.45 -12.12
CA LYS A 53 9.40 21.51 -10.65
C LYS A 53 10.81 21.17 -10.15
N PRO A 54 11.56 22.12 -9.58
CA PRO A 54 12.85 21.82 -9.00
C PRO A 54 12.65 20.90 -7.79
N LEU A 55 13.50 19.88 -7.69
CA LEU A 55 13.61 19.05 -6.48
C LEU A 55 13.92 19.99 -5.31
N LYS A 56 12.98 20.13 -4.36
CA LYS A 56 13.31 20.77 -3.08
C LYS A 56 14.29 19.84 -2.37
N LYS A 57 15.54 20.30 -2.26
CA LYS A 57 16.60 19.67 -1.48
C LYS A 57 16.26 19.68 0.01
#